data_AF-A0A2V9S7H4-F1
#
_entry.id   AF-A0A2V9S7H4-F1
#
_cell.length_a   1.000
_cell.length_b   1.000
_cell.length_c   1.000
_cell.angle_alpha   90.00
_cell.angle_beta   90.00
_cell.angle_gamma   90.00
#
_symmetry.space_group_name_H-M   'P 1'
#
loop_
_entity.id
_entity.type
_entity.pdbx_description
1 polymer ?
#
loop_
_entity_poly.entity_id
_entity_poly.type
_entity_poly.pdbx_seq_one_letter_code
_entity_poly.pdbx_strand_id
1 'polypeptide(L)'
;MRRHMRKILIITFAVLSLSMAAAAQDELVPFDGSRARTYKSARGSSLTAPSKAAPDAVVRQFLGSHGVGASTLASLHAVGEHRNQVSGQTQVRMEQQVAGLRVVDAYVKAAVNARGELVHLVQNIAPVTGATIAPAKVSESHALSAAAAAVYPSLKASMTVIGRQGNVTSFSKGTFFYASPTVERVAFLTKGGALKTGFLVETWSDRSNLLHRTLVDGKGKVQSVELRTNNDKYNIFPDNPTATPQTIVDGPGIGNLESPSGWLFGGPQGSVNISGNNAHAYLDRNADNKPDSVGDRISNGEFLSIADLATTPTTATNQNVAIQNLFYFNNFIHDTLYKHGFTEAAGNFQQNNFGRGGRDNDPVNAEGQDGAGTDNANFATPVDGLNPVCKCSCGPARVTTKL
;
A
#
# COMPACT_ATOMS: atom_id res chain seq x y z
N MET A 1 54.15 -8.38 28.45
CA MET A 1 52.68 -8.60 28.36
C MET A 1 51.97 -7.67 27.36
N ARG A 2 52.49 -7.41 26.14
CA ARG A 2 51.85 -6.46 25.18
C ARG A 2 51.75 -6.96 23.72
N ARG A 3 51.80 -8.28 23.49
CA ARG A 3 51.70 -8.89 22.13
C ARG A 3 50.44 -9.74 21.90
N HIS A 4 49.47 -9.76 22.82
CA HIS A 4 48.23 -10.57 22.66
C HIS A 4 46.94 -9.76 22.49
N MET A 5 46.95 -8.42 22.58
CA MET A 5 45.73 -7.60 22.47
C MET A 5 45.38 -7.11 21.04
N ARG A 6 46.26 -7.25 20.04
CA ARG A 6 45.99 -6.75 18.67
C ARG A 6 45.36 -7.75 17.71
N LYS A 7 45.32 -9.05 18.04
CA LYS A 7 44.63 -10.07 17.21
C LYS A 7 43.14 -10.22 17.56
N ILE A 8 42.73 -9.77 18.74
CA ILE A 8 41.33 -9.87 19.17
C ILE A 8 40.48 -8.76 18.52
N LEU A 9 41.01 -7.56 18.33
CA LEU A 9 40.22 -6.39 17.86
C LEU A 9 39.87 -6.41 16.36
N ILE A 10 40.68 -7.03 15.51
CA ILE A 10 40.41 -7.13 14.05
C ILE A 10 39.40 -8.25 13.75
N ILE A 11 39.39 -9.31 14.55
CA ILE A 11 38.41 -10.40 14.41
C ILE A 11 37.01 -9.92 14.86
N THR A 12 36.90 -9.10 15.91
CA THR A 12 35.58 -8.58 16.35
C THR A 12 34.96 -7.64 15.33
N PHE A 13 35.72 -6.74 14.70
CA PHE A 13 35.19 -5.81 13.69
C PHE A 13 34.78 -6.51 12.39
N ALA A 14 35.53 -7.52 11.93
CA ALA A 14 35.18 -8.30 10.75
C ALA A 14 33.95 -9.21 10.99
N VAL A 15 33.79 -9.77 12.19
CA VAL A 15 32.60 -10.54 12.58
C VAL A 15 31.39 -9.63 12.76
N LEU A 16 31.56 -8.42 13.28
CA LEU A 16 30.47 -7.45 13.41
C LEU A 16 29.99 -6.96 12.03
N SER A 17 30.91 -6.69 11.09
CA SER A 17 30.54 -6.25 9.74
C SER A 17 29.92 -7.37 8.90
N LEU A 18 30.43 -8.61 8.98
CA LEU A 18 29.79 -9.77 8.34
C LEU A 18 28.41 -10.07 8.92
N SER A 19 28.25 -9.98 10.25
CA SER A 19 26.96 -10.25 10.89
C SER A 19 25.90 -9.17 10.58
N MET A 20 26.30 -7.91 10.44
CA MET A 20 25.40 -6.83 9.96
C MET A 20 25.00 -7.03 8.50
N ALA A 21 25.94 -7.41 7.62
CA ALA A 21 25.63 -7.71 6.22
C ALA A 21 24.69 -8.91 6.08
N ALA A 22 24.89 -9.96 6.87
CA ALA A 22 24.00 -11.13 6.91
C ALA A 22 22.62 -10.77 7.50
N ALA A 23 22.56 -9.88 8.49
CA ALA A 23 21.28 -9.41 9.05
C ALA A 23 20.48 -8.56 8.05
N ALA A 24 21.14 -7.76 7.20
CA ALA A 24 20.49 -6.99 6.14
C ALA A 24 19.89 -7.88 5.03
N GLN A 25 20.46 -9.07 4.79
CA GLN A 25 19.93 -10.05 3.84
C GLN A 25 18.62 -10.70 4.31
N ASP A 26 18.33 -10.66 5.61
CA ASP A 26 17.15 -11.25 6.25
C ASP A 26 15.94 -10.28 6.28
N GLU A 27 16.12 -9.04 5.83
CA GLU A 27 15.04 -8.05 5.76
C GLU A 27 14.02 -8.41 4.68
N LEU A 28 12.75 -8.11 4.98
CA LEU A 28 11.62 -8.26 4.05
C LEU A 28 11.85 -7.52 2.72
N VAL A 29 11.52 -8.19 1.62
CA VAL A 29 11.25 -7.57 0.32
C VAL A 29 9.73 -7.47 0.16
N PRO A 30 9.15 -6.26 0.12
CA PRO A 30 7.70 -6.11 -0.06
C PRO A 30 7.27 -6.57 -1.45
N PHE A 31 6.01 -7.00 -1.57
CA PHE A 31 5.35 -7.28 -2.85
C PHE A 31 4.58 -6.05 -3.33
N ASP A 32 5.28 -4.91 -3.49
CA ASP A 32 4.70 -3.68 -4.00
C ASP A 32 4.57 -3.67 -5.53
N GLY A 33 3.92 -2.64 -6.08
CA GLY A 33 3.67 -2.51 -7.51
C GLY A 33 4.93 -2.44 -8.39
N SER A 34 6.09 -2.06 -7.84
CA SER A 34 7.33 -1.96 -8.63
C SER A 34 7.87 -3.32 -9.07
N ARG A 35 7.55 -4.38 -8.32
CA ARG A 35 7.91 -5.77 -8.64
C ARG A 35 6.89 -6.48 -9.52
N ALA A 36 5.68 -5.93 -9.59
CA ALA A 36 4.58 -6.57 -10.30
C ALA A 36 4.85 -6.59 -11.81
N ARG A 37 4.73 -7.76 -12.43
CA ARG A 37 4.78 -7.89 -13.89
C ARG A 37 3.37 -8.03 -14.42
N THR A 38 3.01 -7.13 -15.33
CA THR A 38 1.68 -7.09 -15.94
C THR A 38 1.78 -7.39 -17.43
N TYR A 39 0.94 -8.31 -17.89
CA TYR A 39 0.77 -8.68 -19.28
C TYR A 39 -0.67 -8.35 -19.67
N LYS A 40 -0.84 -7.52 -20.70
CA LYS A 40 -2.15 -7.11 -21.21
C LYS A 40 -2.17 -7.33 -22.72
N SER A 41 -3.22 -7.95 -23.24
CA SER A 41 -3.43 -8.00 -24.69
C SER A 41 -3.93 -6.66 -25.22
N ALA A 42 -3.71 -6.40 -26.51
CA ALA A 42 -4.40 -5.33 -27.20
C ALA A 42 -5.92 -5.59 -27.21
N ARG A 43 -6.71 -4.52 -27.36
CA ARG A 43 -8.18 -4.63 -27.43
C ARG A 43 -8.57 -5.58 -28.56
N GLY A 44 -9.37 -6.61 -28.23
CA GLY A 44 -9.83 -7.62 -29.19
C GLY A 44 -8.86 -8.79 -29.41
N SER A 45 -7.68 -8.77 -28.80
CA SER A 45 -6.67 -9.84 -28.88
C SER A 45 -6.54 -10.60 -27.56
N SER A 46 -5.80 -11.71 -27.58
CA SER A 46 -5.46 -12.55 -26.44
C SER A 46 -3.93 -12.69 -26.28
N LEU A 47 -3.49 -13.01 -25.07
CA LEU A 47 -2.10 -13.34 -24.73
C LEU A 47 -1.75 -14.79 -25.07
N THR A 48 -2.76 -15.65 -25.22
CA THR A 48 -2.60 -17.07 -25.57
C THR A 48 -3.60 -17.46 -26.64
N ALA A 49 -3.29 -18.53 -27.38
CA ALA A 49 -4.27 -19.22 -28.21
C ALA A 49 -5.42 -19.82 -27.36
N PRO A 50 -6.57 -20.16 -27.97
CA PRO A 50 -7.66 -20.85 -27.30
C PRO A 50 -7.22 -22.14 -26.63
N SER A 51 -7.78 -22.43 -25.46
CA SER A 51 -7.44 -23.61 -24.67
C SER A 51 -8.68 -24.21 -23.99
N LYS A 52 -8.67 -25.52 -23.82
CA LYS A 52 -9.67 -26.25 -23.00
C LYS A 52 -9.16 -26.58 -21.60
N ALA A 53 -7.93 -26.18 -21.27
CA ALA A 53 -7.35 -26.42 -19.95
C ALA A 53 -8.07 -25.58 -18.88
N ALA A 54 -7.93 -25.98 -17.63
CA ALA A 54 -8.41 -25.19 -16.50
C ALA A 54 -7.76 -23.78 -16.52
N PRO A 55 -8.47 -22.72 -16.10
CA PRO A 55 -7.95 -21.35 -16.14
C PRO A 55 -6.59 -21.18 -15.45
N ASP A 56 -6.40 -21.82 -14.30
CA ASP A 56 -5.14 -21.82 -13.56
C ASP A 56 -4.00 -22.55 -14.30
N ALA A 57 -4.31 -23.61 -15.05
CA ALA A 57 -3.35 -24.31 -15.90
C ALA A 57 -2.91 -23.44 -17.09
N VAL A 58 -3.83 -22.69 -17.71
CA VAL A 58 -3.49 -21.70 -18.77
C VAL A 58 -2.54 -20.65 -18.23
N VAL A 59 -2.79 -20.15 -17.02
CA VAL A 59 -1.91 -19.18 -16.34
C VAL A 59 -0.52 -19.75 -16.10
N ARG A 60 -0.40 -20.97 -15.56
CA ARG A 60 0.92 -21.60 -15.31
C ARG A 60 1.69 -21.84 -16.62
N GLN A 61 1.01 -22.30 -17.67
CA GLN A 61 1.63 -22.51 -18.98
C GLN A 61 2.17 -21.20 -19.56
N PHE A 62 1.38 -20.13 -19.50
CA PHE A 62 1.81 -18.80 -19.95
C PHE A 62 3.00 -18.29 -19.15
N LEU A 63 2.98 -18.38 -17.82
CA LEU A 63 4.11 -17.96 -17.00
C LEU A 63 5.37 -18.78 -17.28
N GLY A 64 5.24 -20.09 -17.52
CA GLY A 64 6.35 -20.95 -17.91
C GLY A 64 6.98 -20.56 -19.24
N SER A 65 6.18 -20.22 -20.26
CA SER A 65 6.71 -19.73 -21.54
C SER A 65 7.38 -18.35 -21.42
N HIS A 66 7.15 -17.63 -20.31
CA HIS A 66 7.75 -16.33 -19.99
C HIS A 66 8.88 -16.43 -18.96
N GLY A 67 9.49 -17.62 -18.83
CA GLY A 67 10.72 -17.81 -18.05
C GLY A 67 10.52 -18.02 -16.55
N VAL A 68 9.29 -18.22 -16.07
CA VAL A 68 9.05 -18.62 -14.68
C VAL A 68 9.45 -20.09 -14.50
N GLY A 69 10.39 -20.36 -13.60
CA GLY A 69 10.92 -21.70 -13.36
C GLY A 69 9.89 -22.70 -12.83
N ALA A 70 10.08 -23.99 -13.12
CA ALA A 70 9.15 -25.06 -12.81
C ALA A 70 8.77 -25.14 -11.31
N SER A 71 9.74 -25.00 -10.40
CA SER A 71 9.49 -25.00 -8.95
C SER A 71 8.60 -23.82 -8.53
N THR A 72 8.81 -22.66 -9.13
CA THR A 72 7.96 -21.48 -8.89
C THR A 72 6.55 -21.71 -9.40
N LEU A 73 6.37 -22.27 -10.60
CA LEU A 73 5.04 -22.60 -11.14
C LEU A 73 4.31 -23.64 -10.28
N ALA A 74 5.03 -24.66 -9.82
CA ALA A 74 4.49 -25.72 -8.96
C ALA A 74 4.02 -25.17 -7.60
N SER A 75 4.62 -24.08 -7.12
CA SER A 75 4.19 -23.40 -5.90
C SER A 75 2.92 -22.55 -6.05
N LEU A 76 2.36 -22.38 -7.26
CA LEU A 76 1.17 -21.57 -7.46
C LEU A 76 -0.12 -22.40 -7.29
N HIS A 77 -1.00 -21.95 -6.41
CA HIS A 77 -2.28 -22.58 -6.11
C HIS A 77 -3.42 -21.60 -6.38
N ALA A 78 -4.44 -22.04 -7.12
CA ALA A 78 -5.66 -21.26 -7.29
C ALA A 78 -6.42 -21.19 -5.95
N VAL A 79 -6.78 -19.98 -5.55
CA VAL A 79 -7.51 -19.67 -4.30
C VAL A 79 -8.84 -18.97 -4.56
N GLY A 80 -9.16 -18.71 -5.83
CA GLY A 80 -10.43 -18.18 -6.26
C GLY A 80 -10.56 -18.19 -7.77
N GLU A 81 -11.68 -18.72 -8.25
CA GLU A 81 -12.08 -18.62 -9.65
C GLU A 81 -13.51 -18.12 -9.69
N HIS A 82 -13.74 -17.02 -10.41
CA HIS A 82 -15.06 -16.44 -10.55
C HIS A 82 -15.37 -16.19 -12.03
N ARG A 83 -16.39 -16.88 -12.54
CA ARG A 83 -16.87 -16.69 -13.91
C ARG A 83 -17.99 -15.68 -13.94
N ASN A 84 -17.78 -14.60 -14.68
CA ASN A 84 -18.83 -13.66 -15.03
C ASN A 84 -19.80 -14.32 -16.03
N GLN A 85 -21.06 -14.41 -15.65
CA GLN A 85 -22.10 -15.09 -16.44
C GLN A 85 -22.49 -14.31 -17.71
N VAL A 86 -22.28 -12.98 -17.73
CA VAL A 86 -22.63 -12.11 -18.85
C VAL A 86 -21.51 -12.09 -19.89
N SER A 87 -20.26 -11.81 -19.46
CA SER A 87 -19.12 -11.72 -20.38
C SER A 87 -18.47 -13.07 -20.68
N GLY A 88 -18.79 -14.11 -19.89
CA GLY A 88 -18.17 -15.42 -19.96
C GLY A 88 -16.70 -15.45 -19.49
N GLN A 89 -16.16 -14.32 -19.02
CA GLN A 89 -14.79 -14.18 -18.54
C GLN A 89 -14.64 -14.79 -17.14
N THR A 90 -13.57 -15.54 -16.93
CA THR A 90 -13.18 -16.08 -15.63
C THR A 90 -12.03 -15.27 -15.05
N GLN A 91 -12.22 -14.76 -13.84
CA GLN A 91 -11.19 -14.15 -13.01
C GLN A 91 -10.55 -15.23 -12.14
N VAL A 92 -9.24 -15.36 -12.20
CA VAL A 92 -8.44 -16.34 -11.44
C VAL A 92 -7.55 -15.59 -10.47
N ARG A 93 -7.58 -16.00 -9.20
CA ARG A 93 -6.65 -15.56 -8.17
C ARG A 93 -5.84 -16.75 -7.69
N MET A 94 -4.52 -16.62 -7.74
CA MET A 94 -3.59 -17.63 -7.26
C MET A 94 -2.68 -17.04 -6.19
N GLU A 95 -2.30 -17.86 -5.23
CA GLU A 95 -1.31 -17.58 -4.20
C GLU A 95 -0.14 -18.54 -4.34
N GLN A 96 0.98 -18.20 -3.71
CA GLN A 96 2.16 -19.04 -3.71
C GLN A 96 2.27 -19.80 -2.38
N GLN A 97 2.53 -21.11 -2.44
CA GLN A 97 2.79 -21.96 -1.27
C GLN A 97 4.10 -22.73 -1.46
N VAL A 98 5.02 -22.57 -0.51
CA VAL A 98 6.33 -23.22 -0.52
C VAL A 98 6.55 -23.90 0.82
N ALA A 99 6.96 -25.18 0.81
CA ALA A 99 7.12 -25.99 2.02
C ALA A 99 5.86 -25.99 2.92
N GLY A 100 4.67 -25.96 2.33
CA GLY A 100 3.39 -25.90 3.04
C GLY A 100 3.05 -24.51 3.63
N LEU A 101 3.92 -23.50 3.48
CA LEU A 101 3.71 -22.14 3.95
C LEU A 101 3.26 -21.24 2.80
N ARG A 102 2.21 -20.44 3.03
CA ARG A 102 1.82 -19.39 2.09
C ARG A 102 2.91 -18.32 2.04
N VAL A 103 3.32 -17.89 0.85
CA VAL A 103 4.22 -16.75 0.69
C VAL A 103 3.38 -15.49 0.84
N VAL A 104 3.65 -14.72 1.90
CA VAL A 104 2.89 -13.51 2.22
C VAL A 104 2.96 -12.51 1.07
N ASP A 105 1.80 -11.93 0.74
CA ASP A 105 1.58 -10.93 -0.32
C ASP A 105 1.97 -11.34 -1.75
N ALA A 106 2.41 -12.59 -1.97
CA ALA A 106 2.63 -13.11 -3.31
C ALA A 106 1.28 -13.45 -3.98
N TYR A 107 1.07 -12.98 -5.20
CA TYR A 107 -0.18 -13.22 -5.93
C TYR A 107 0.02 -13.35 -7.43
N VAL A 108 -0.93 -14.04 -8.06
CA VAL A 108 -1.24 -13.93 -9.49
C VAL A 108 -2.72 -13.63 -9.63
N LYS A 109 -3.06 -12.63 -10.44
CA LYS A 109 -4.44 -12.34 -10.85
C LYS A 109 -4.51 -12.39 -12.36
N ALA A 110 -5.43 -13.16 -12.90
CA ALA A 110 -5.56 -13.36 -14.33
C ALA A 110 -7.02 -13.34 -14.77
N ALA A 111 -7.24 -12.90 -16.01
CA ALA A 111 -8.52 -12.97 -16.67
C ALA A 111 -8.42 -13.87 -17.91
N VAL A 112 -9.30 -14.86 -17.99
CA VAL A 112 -9.41 -15.82 -19.09
C VAL A 112 -10.78 -15.65 -19.74
N ASN A 113 -10.84 -15.51 -21.06
CA ASN A 113 -12.11 -15.32 -21.76
C ASN A 113 -12.88 -16.65 -21.94
N ALA A 114 -14.08 -16.58 -22.52
CA ALA A 114 -14.95 -17.74 -22.72
C ALA A 114 -14.35 -18.82 -23.65
N ARG A 115 -13.32 -18.51 -24.44
CA ARG A 115 -12.60 -19.45 -25.31
C ARG A 115 -11.38 -20.08 -24.61
N GLY A 116 -11.19 -19.80 -23.32
CA GLY A 116 -10.03 -20.26 -22.55
C GLY A 116 -8.74 -19.51 -22.89
N GLU A 117 -8.83 -18.33 -23.50
CA GLU A 117 -7.68 -17.51 -23.82
C GLU A 117 -7.36 -16.55 -22.68
N LEU A 118 -6.09 -16.45 -22.29
CA LEU A 118 -5.63 -15.45 -21.33
C LEU A 118 -5.69 -14.06 -21.99
N VAL A 119 -6.31 -13.08 -21.32
CA VAL A 119 -6.42 -11.69 -21.85
C VAL A 119 -5.68 -10.68 -20.97
N HIS A 120 -5.55 -10.96 -19.68
CA HIS A 120 -4.85 -10.11 -18.74
C HIS A 120 -4.22 -10.96 -17.64
N LEU A 121 -3.00 -10.62 -17.24
CA LEU A 121 -2.34 -11.24 -16.11
C LEU A 121 -1.48 -10.21 -15.38
N VAL A 122 -1.61 -10.14 -14.06
CA VAL A 122 -0.64 -9.47 -13.19
C VAL A 122 -0.11 -10.49 -12.20
N GLN A 123 1.21 -10.51 -12.04
CA GLN A 123 1.88 -11.35 -11.06
C GLN A 123 2.83 -10.52 -10.19
N ASN A 124 2.92 -10.91 -8.93
CA ASN A 124 3.99 -10.52 -8.04
C ASN A 124 4.33 -11.75 -7.18
N ILE A 125 5.32 -12.53 -7.60
CA ILE A 125 5.65 -13.84 -7.02
C ILE A 125 7.13 -13.92 -6.66
N ALA A 126 7.50 -14.79 -5.73
CA ALA A 126 8.89 -15.04 -5.39
C ALA A 126 9.48 -16.16 -6.26
N PRO A 127 10.73 -16.05 -6.74
CA PRO A 127 11.45 -17.18 -7.29
C PRO A 127 11.60 -18.30 -6.24
N VAL A 128 11.41 -19.55 -6.65
CA VAL A 128 11.61 -20.73 -5.80
C VAL A 128 12.83 -21.50 -6.30
N THR A 129 13.96 -21.34 -5.62
CA THR A 129 15.24 -21.99 -5.96
C THR A 129 15.53 -23.24 -5.13
N GLY A 130 14.69 -23.54 -4.13
CA GLY A 130 14.79 -24.73 -3.28
C GLY A 130 13.48 -25.03 -2.56
N ALA A 131 13.28 -26.29 -2.15
CA ALA A 131 12.02 -26.76 -1.56
C ALA A 131 11.95 -26.64 -0.04
N THR A 132 13.07 -26.35 0.63
CA THR A 132 13.15 -26.32 2.10
C THR A 132 13.24 -24.89 2.61
N ILE A 133 12.38 -24.57 3.58
CA ILE A 133 12.43 -23.33 4.34
C ILE A 133 12.79 -23.68 5.78
N ALA A 134 13.81 -23.01 6.33
CA ALA A 134 14.22 -23.25 7.71
C ALA A 134 13.07 -22.94 8.69
N PRO A 135 12.84 -23.77 9.71
CA PRO A 135 11.79 -23.54 10.68
C PRO A 135 12.05 -22.28 11.51
N ALA A 136 10.98 -21.67 12.03
CA ALA A 136 11.09 -20.58 12.98
C ALA A 136 11.73 -21.04 14.30
N LYS A 137 12.47 -20.14 14.94
CA LYS A 137 13.10 -20.32 16.26
C LYS A 137 12.22 -19.83 17.42
N VAL A 138 11.14 -19.12 17.12
CA VAL A 138 10.16 -18.62 18.10
C VAL A 138 8.79 -19.24 17.84
N SER A 139 7.93 -19.24 18.86
CA SER A 139 6.56 -19.73 18.77
C SER A 139 5.59 -18.68 18.23
N GLU A 140 4.38 -19.09 17.86
CA GLU A 140 3.29 -18.17 17.48
C GLU A 140 2.94 -17.22 18.64
N SER A 141 2.98 -17.71 19.89
CA SER A 141 2.75 -16.87 21.07
C SER A 141 3.82 -15.79 21.22
N HIS A 142 5.09 -16.12 20.94
CA HIS A 142 6.17 -15.12 20.95
C HIS A 142 5.96 -14.09 19.83
N ALA A 143 5.60 -14.54 18.63
CA ALA A 143 5.32 -13.64 17.51
C ALA A 143 4.15 -12.69 17.81
N LEU A 144 3.06 -13.18 18.41
CA LEU A 144 1.95 -12.35 18.86
C LEU A 144 2.39 -11.33 19.91
N SER A 145 3.19 -11.74 20.90
CA SER A 145 3.72 -10.82 21.92
C SER A 145 4.62 -9.74 21.30
N ALA A 146 5.49 -10.09 20.35
CA ALA A 146 6.34 -9.14 19.65
C ALA A 146 5.51 -8.13 18.83
N ALA A 147 4.50 -8.61 18.10
CA ALA A 147 3.59 -7.76 17.34
C ALA A 147 2.75 -6.85 18.26
N ALA A 148 2.20 -7.39 19.34
CA ALA A 148 1.42 -6.62 20.31
C ALA A 148 2.26 -5.56 21.02
N ALA A 149 3.52 -5.85 21.36
CA ALA A 149 4.43 -4.88 21.95
C ALA A 149 4.78 -3.73 20.98
N ALA A 150 4.87 -4.02 19.68
CA ALA A 150 5.15 -3.02 18.66
C ALA A 150 3.95 -2.09 18.40
N VAL A 151 2.72 -2.62 18.48
CA VAL A 151 1.49 -1.88 18.11
C VAL A 151 0.79 -1.28 19.34
N TYR A 152 0.83 -1.96 20.49
CA TYR A 152 0.11 -1.61 21.72
C TYR A 152 1.07 -1.61 22.93
N PRO A 153 1.98 -0.63 23.04
CA PRO A 153 3.03 -0.63 24.07
C PRO A 153 2.48 -0.60 25.52
N SER A 154 1.24 -0.18 25.71
CA SER A 154 0.55 -0.18 27.01
C SER A 154 -0.24 -1.45 27.32
N LEU A 155 -0.34 -2.41 26.39
CA LEU A 155 -1.08 -3.66 26.59
C LEU A 155 -0.29 -4.59 27.51
N LYS A 156 -0.85 -4.89 28.69
CA LYS A 156 -0.26 -5.81 29.68
C LYS A 156 -0.93 -7.20 29.74
N ALA A 157 -1.82 -7.48 28.79
CA ALA A 157 -2.64 -8.69 28.80
C ALA A 157 -1.90 -9.89 28.17
N SER A 158 -1.97 -11.04 28.82
CA SER A 158 -1.50 -12.31 28.26
C SER A 158 -2.57 -12.94 27.38
N MET A 159 -2.20 -13.28 26.15
CA MET A 159 -3.06 -13.95 25.18
C MET A 159 -2.76 -15.45 25.19
N THR A 160 -3.80 -16.27 25.34
CA THR A 160 -3.70 -17.74 25.39
C THR A 160 -4.20 -18.35 24.10
N VAL A 161 -3.60 -19.48 23.68
CA VAL A 161 -4.05 -20.20 22.48
C VAL A 161 -5.43 -20.81 22.73
N ILE A 162 -6.37 -20.58 21.83
CA ILE A 162 -7.73 -21.14 21.88
C ILE A 162 -8.02 -22.13 20.76
N GLY A 163 -7.20 -22.16 19.70
CA GLY A 163 -7.40 -23.07 18.58
C GLY A 163 -6.26 -23.05 17.57
N ARG A 164 -6.15 -24.11 16.78
CA ARG A 164 -5.22 -24.22 15.65
C ARG A 164 -5.92 -24.85 14.46
N GLN A 165 -5.79 -24.24 13.30
CA GLN A 165 -6.29 -24.74 12.02
C GLN A 165 -5.21 -24.56 10.95
N GLY A 166 -4.63 -25.66 10.48
CA GLY A 166 -3.49 -25.62 9.55
C GLY A 166 -2.32 -24.81 10.12
N ASN A 167 -1.95 -23.74 9.42
CA ASN A 167 -0.88 -22.83 9.83
C ASN A 167 -1.35 -21.67 10.71
N VAL A 168 -2.64 -21.55 10.99
CA VAL A 168 -3.23 -20.46 11.76
C VAL A 168 -3.44 -20.89 13.21
N THR A 169 -2.90 -20.14 14.16
CA THR A 169 -3.17 -20.24 15.59
C THR A 169 -4.05 -19.07 16.01
N SER A 170 -5.18 -19.35 16.68
CA SER A 170 -6.08 -18.33 17.24
C SER A 170 -5.85 -18.15 18.73
N PHE A 171 -5.99 -16.92 19.21
CA PHE A 171 -5.75 -16.54 20.60
C PHE A 171 -6.99 -15.94 21.27
N SER A 172 -7.02 -15.99 22.59
CA SER A 172 -8.07 -15.36 23.38
C SER A 172 -8.08 -13.85 23.17
N LYS A 173 -9.25 -13.31 22.83
CA LYS A 173 -9.42 -11.88 22.55
C LYS A 173 -9.39 -10.98 23.80
N GLY A 174 -9.69 -11.56 24.96
CA GLY A 174 -9.87 -10.81 26.21
C GLY A 174 -10.91 -9.69 26.06
N THR A 175 -10.67 -8.57 26.74
CA THR A 175 -11.49 -7.34 26.65
C THR A 175 -10.87 -6.27 25.76
N PHE A 176 -9.70 -6.54 25.19
CA PHE A 176 -8.94 -5.55 24.41
C PHE A 176 -9.21 -5.67 22.90
N PHE A 177 -9.34 -6.90 22.40
CA PHE A 177 -9.51 -7.15 20.97
C PHE A 177 -10.99 -7.36 20.61
N TYR A 178 -11.39 -6.78 19.49
CA TYR A 178 -12.72 -6.95 18.90
C TYR A 178 -12.94 -8.41 18.51
N ALA A 179 -12.00 -8.95 17.73
CA ALA A 179 -11.92 -10.34 17.29
C ALA A 179 -10.72 -11.08 17.91
N SER A 180 -10.77 -12.40 17.94
CA SER A 180 -9.63 -13.24 18.37
C SER A 180 -8.40 -12.97 17.51
N PRO A 181 -7.27 -12.53 18.09
CA PRO A 181 -6.03 -12.40 17.35
C PRO A 181 -5.63 -13.71 16.70
N THR A 182 -5.05 -13.63 15.50
CA THR A 182 -4.58 -14.81 14.77
C THR A 182 -3.12 -14.67 14.38
N VAL A 183 -2.40 -15.79 14.41
CA VAL A 183 -1.02 -15.89 13.94
C VAL A 183 -0.93 -17.00 12.91
N GLU A 184 -0.63 -16.64 11.67
CA GLU A 184 -0.40 -17.59 10.58
C GLU A 184 1.10 -17.79 10.36
N ARG A 185 1.58 -19.03 10.35
CA ARG A 185 2.92 -19.35 9.84
C ARG A 185 2.95 -19.15 8.32
N VAL A 186 3.83 -18.26 7.86
CA VAL A 186 3.98 -17.87 6.46
C VAL A 186 5.44 -17.96 6.02
N ALA A 187 5.67 -17.95 4.71
CA ALA A 187 6.95 -17.65 4.11
C ALA A 187 6.99 -16.19 3.68
N PHE A 188 8.15 -15.54 3.75
CA PHE A 188 8.35 -14.20 3.20
C PHE A 188 9.67 -14.12 2.43
N LEU A 189 9.71 -13.28 1.39
CA LEU A 189 10.90 -13.06 0.58
C LEU A 189 11.84 -12.09 1.28
N THR A 190 13.13 -12.45 1.37
CA THR A 190 14.15 -11.58 1.94
C THR A 190 14.99 -10.89 0.87
N LYS A 191 15.72 -9.84 1.24
CA LYS A 191 16.63 -9.11 0.32
C LYS A 191 17.73 -10.00 -0.27
N GLY A 192 18.10 -11.06 0.44
CA GLY A 192 19.01 -12.11 -0.06
C GLY A 192 18.39 -13.03 -1.13
N GLY A 193 17.12 -12.82 -1.52
CA GLY A 193 16.43 -13.61 -2.53
C GLY A 193 15.90 -14.96 -2.04
N ALA A 194 16.05 -15.27 -0.75
CA ALA A 194 15.56 -16.50 -0.13
C ALA A 194 14.16 -16.32 0.47
N LEU A 195 13.40 -17.41 0.54
CA LEU A 195 12.18 -17.47 1.33
C LEU A 195 12.51 -17.94 2.76
N LYS A 196 11.98 -17.26 3.76
CA LYS A 196 12.15 -17.63 5.18
C LYS A 196 10.82 -17.76 5.89
N THR A 197 10.77 -18.61 6.92
CA THR A 197 9.61 -18.72 7.80
C THR A 197 9.44 -17.45 8.62
N GLY A 198 8.21 -16.97 8.69
CA GLY A 198 7.76 -15.91 9.56
C GLY A 198 6.32 -16.15 10.02
N PHE A 199 5.75 -15.13 10.64
CA PHE A 199 4.43 -15.14 11.22
C PHE A 199 3.69 -13.89 10.79
N LEU A 200 2.55 -14.05 10.12
CA LEU A 200 1.61 -12.96 9.87
C LEU A 200 0.65 -12.90 11.07
N VAL A 201 0.78 -11.85 11.86
CA VAL A 201 -0.04 -11.61 13.05
C VAL A 201 -1.14 -10.61 12.69
N GLU A 202 -2.39 -10.98 12.90
CA GLU A 202 -3.54 -10.09 12.75
C GLU A 202 -4.14 -9.77 14.12
N THR A 203 -4.28 -8.49 14.43
CA THR A 203 -4.89 -8.00 15.67
C THR A 203 -5.90 -6.90 15.35
N TRP A 204 -7.06 -6.91 16.00
CA TRP A 204 -8.09 -5.90 15.83
C TRP A 204 -8.50 -5.35 17.19
N SER A 205 -8.10 -4.12 17.51
CA SER A 205 -8.46 -3.49 18.78
C SER A 205 -9.94 -3.14 18.83
N ASP A 206 -10.59 -3.39 19.96
CA ASP A 206 -12.01 -3.08 20.15
C ASP A 206 -12.25 -1.57 20.23
N ARG A 207 -11.62 -0.90 21.21
CA ARG A 207 -11.87 0.52 21.47
C ARG A 207 -11.46 1.45 20.34
N SER A 208 -10.30 1.20 19.72
CA SER A 208 -9.79 2.06 18.65
C SER A 208 -10.15 1.57 17.25
N ASN A 209 -10.80 0.40 17.14
CA ASN A 209 -11.20 -0.20 15.87
C ASN A 209 -10.04 -0.31 14.84
N LEU A 210 -8.81 -0.55 15.31
CA LEU A 210 -7.63 -0.63 14.44
C LEU A 210 -7.27 -2.08 14.18
N LEU A 211 -7.37 -2.49 12.91
CA LEU A 211 -6.91 -3.77 12.40
C LEU A 211 -5.45 -3.61 11.96
N HIS A 212 -4.54 -4.38 12.54
CA HIS A 212 -3.14 -4.41 12.17
C HIS A 212 -2.74 -5.78 11.66
N ARG A 213 -1.94 -5.81 10.58
CA ARG A 213 -1.18 -6.97 10.12
C ARG A 213 0.30 -6.74 10.35
N THR A 214 0.90 -7.56 11.19
CA THR A 214 2.31 -7.45 11.55
C THR A 214 3.04 -8.69 11.09
N LEU A 215 4.07 -8.52 10.25
CA LEU A 215 4.96 -9.62 9.89
C LEU A 215 6.10 -9.71 10.90
N VAL A 216 6.24 -10.87 11.54
CA VAL A 216 7.34 -11.18 12.48
C VAL A 216 8.18 -12.29 11.88
N ASP A 217 9.51 -12.14 11.85
CA ASP A 217 10.38 -13.19 11.33
C ASP A 217 10.49 -14.39 12.29
N GLY A 218 11.10 -15.47 11.80
CA GLY A 218 11.32 -16.68 12.61
C GLY A 218 12.23 -16.49 13.82
N LYS A 219 12.84 -15.32 14.04
CA LYS A 219 13.65 -14.99 15.24
C LYS A 219 12.89 -14.08 16.22
N GLY A 220 11.65 -13.68 15.90
CA GLY A 220 10.83 -12.81 16.72
C GLY A 220 11.01 -11.31 16.42
N LYS A 221 11.77 -10.94 15.39
CA LYS A 221 11.93 -9.53 15.00
C LYS A 221 10.76 -9.11 14.11
N VAL A 222 10.14 -7.98 14.43
CA VAL A 222 9.12 -7.35 13.58
C VAL A 222 9.75 -6.84 12.29
N GLN A 223 9.22 -7.29 11.15
CA GLN A 223 9.68 -6.94 9.80
C GLN A 223 8.82 -5.83 9.19
N SER A 224 7.51 -5.85 9.46
CA SER A 224 6.59 -4.80 9.03
C SER A 224 5.36 -4.75 9.93
N VAL A 225 4.74 -3.57 10.01
CA VAL A 225 3.42 -3.33 10.60
C VAL A 225 2.59 -2.62 9.53
N GLU A 226 1.50 -3.24 9.10
CA GLU A 226 0.52 -2.67 8.17
C GLU A 226 -0.76 -2.35 8.93
N LEU A 227 -1.19 -1.10 8.92
CA LEU A 227 -2.52 -0.70 9.37
C LEU A 227 -3.53 -1.02 8.27
N ARG A 228 -4.53 -1.85 8.60
CA ARG A 228 -5.60 -2.32 7.72
C ARG A 228 -6.94 -1.63 7.99
N THR A 229 -6.99 -0.75 9.00
CA THR A 229 -8.07 0.23 9.19
C THR A 229 -7.64 1.54 8.55
N ASN A 230 -8.38 2.04 7.58
CA ASN A 230 -8.09 3.34 7.00
C ASN A 230 -8.43 4.42 8.05
N ASN A 231 -7.44 5.15 8.54
CA ASN A 231 -7.59 6.37 9.34
C ASN A 231 -6.49 7.32 8.86
N ASP A 232 -6.87 8.52 8.46
CA ASP A 232 -6.01 9.52 7.86
C ASP A 232 -6.01 10.80 8.71
N LYS A 233 -4.85 11.46 8.77
CA LYS A 233 -4.67 12.73 9.48
C LYS A 233 -3.93 13.72 8.59
N TYR A 234 -4.31 14.99 8.69
CA TYR A 234 -3.76 16.06 7.87
C TYR A 234 -3.34 17.25 8.74
N ASN A 235 -2.11 17.72 8.60
CA ASN A 235 -1.63 18.94 9.25
C ASN A 235 -1.82 20.14 8.32
N ILE A 236 -2.99 20.77 8.41
CA ILE A 236 -3.45 21.76 7.43
C ILE A 236 -3.38 23.17 7.97
N PHE A 237 -3.32 24.16 7.09
CA PHE A 237 -3.65 25.54 7.41
C PHE A 237 -5.16 25.72 7.19
N PRO A 238 -5.99 25.96 8.24
CA PRO A 238 -7.43 26.09 8.06
C PRO A 238 -7.85 27.20 7.09
N ASP A 239 -7.05 28.27 7.01
CA ASP A 239 -7.19 29.35 6.05
C ASP A 239 -5.90 29.50 5.23
N ASN A 240 -4.88 30.13 5.81
CA ASN A 240 -3.60 30.33 5.16
C ASN A 240 -2.46 30.52 6.18
N PRO A 241 -1.18 30.37 5.79
CA PRO A 241 -0.03 30.44 6.70
C PRO A 241 0.17 31.79 7.41
N THR A 242 -0.43 32.87 6.91
CA THR A 242 -0.34 34.21 7.55
C THR A 242 -1.51 34.50 8.49
N ALA A 243 -2.62 33.77 8.37
CA ALA A 243 -3.82 33.97 9.18
C ALA A 243 -3.94 32.94 10.32
N THR A 244 -3.54 31.69 10.07
CA THR A 244 -3.76 30.57 10.99
C THR A 244 -2.50 29.71 11.12
N PRO A 245 -2.20 29.15 12.30
CA PRO A 245 -1.18 28.11 12.43
C PRO A 245 -1.67 26.79 11.81
N GLN A 246 -0.74 25.87 11.53
CA GLN A 246 -1.14 24.52 11.14
C GLN A 246 -1.87 23.81 12.28
N THR A 247 -2.89 23.03 11.94
CA THR A 247 -3.69 22.24 12.86
C THR A 247 -3.83 20.82 12.30
N ILE A 248 -3.68 19.83 13.17
CA ILE A 248 -3.91 18.43 12.81
C ILE A 248 -5.41 18.15 12.87
N VAL A 249 -5.97 17.69 11.76
CA VAL A 249 -7.36 17.27 11.64
C VAL A 249 -7.45 15.82 11.17
N ASP A 250 -8.54 15.17 11.54
CA ASP A 250 -8.84 13.81 11.10
C ASP A 250 -9.55 13.84 9.75
N GLY A 251 -9.17 12.93 8.85
CA GLY A 251 -9.97 12.59 7.68
C GLY A 251 -11.07 11.56 8.03
N PRO A 252 -11.86 11.11 7.04
CA PRO A 252 -12.97 10.19 7.27
C PRO A 252 -12.53 8.74 7.49
N GLY A 253 -11.24 8.43 7.38
CA GLY A 253 -10.69 7.09 7.53
C GLY A 253 -11.35 6.08 6.59
N ILE A 254 -12.12 5.16 7.15
CA ILE A 254 -12.82 4.10 6.40
C ILE A 254 -13.96 4.62 5.51
N GLY A 255 -14.38 5.87 5.71
CA GLY A 255 -15.43 6.52 4.95
C GLY A 255 -16.47 7.24 5.79
N ASN A 256 -17.22 8.10 5.11
CA ASN A 256 -18.40 8.79 5.61
C ASN A 256 -19.53 8.65 4.58
N LEU A 257 -20.62 9.41 4.73
CA LEU A 257 -21.77 9.31 3.82
C LEU A 257 -21.41 9.77 2.40
N GLU A 258 -20.62 10.84 2.31
CA GLU A 258 -20.24 11.54 1.09
C GLU A 258 -19.09 10.85 0.35
N SER A 259 -18.18 10.24 1.10
CA SER A 259 -17.01 9.46 0.68
C SER A 259 -17.08 8.06 1.27
N PRO A 260 -17.90 7.14 0.71
CA PRO A 260 -18.17 5.83 1.31
C PRO A 260 -16.95 4.91 1.47
N SER A 261 -15.88 5.14 0.72
CA SER A 261 -14.61 4.42 0.81
C SER A 261 -13.53 5.16 1.61
N GLY A 262 -13.85 6.32 2.18
CA GLY A 262 -12.87 7.28 2.66
C GLY A 262 -12.22 8.06 1.52
N TRP A 263 -11.30 8.96 1.88
CA TRP A 263 -10.61 9.79 0.91
C TRP A 263 -9.46 9.05 0.23
N LEU A 264 -8.69 8.23 0.96
CA LEU A 264 -7.51 7.56 0.42
C LEU A 264 -7.83 6.25 -0.29
N PHE A 265 -7.17 6.01 -1.42
CA PHE A 265 -7.04 4.65 -1.93
C PHE A 265 -6.17 3.80 -1.01
N GLY A 266 -6.47 2.50 -0.97
CA GLY A 266 -5.75 1.54 -0.15
C GLY A 266 -4.29 1.40 -0.59
N GLY A 267 -3.42 1.27 0.41
CA GLY A 267 -1.98 1.11 0.20
C GLY A 267 -1.19 2.40 0.48
N PRO A 268 0.12 2.36 0.22
CA PRO A 268 1.03 3.47 0.49
C PRO A 268 0.82 4.62 -0.47
N GLN A 269 0.91 5.85 0.06
CA GLN A 269 0.81 7.11 -0.65
C GLN A 269 2.19 7.77 -0.75
N GLY A 270 2.35 8.75 -1.64
CA GLY A 270 3.52 9.61 -1.70
C GLY A 270 3.28 10.92 -0.95
N SER A 271 4.32 11.51 -0.36
CA SER A 271 4.23 12.79 0.35
C SER A 271 3.82 13.96 -0.55
N VAL A 272 4.04 13.82 -1.86
CA VAL A 272 3.66 14.76 -2.94
C VAL A 272 2.88 14.09 -4.06
N ASN A 273 2.28 12.92 -3.79
CA ASN A 273 1.43 12.20 -4.73
C ASN A 273 0.43 11.35 -3.94
N ILE A 274 -0.75 11.92 -3.71
CA ILE A 274 -1.79 11.37 -2.84
C ILE A 274 -3.02 11.09 -3.69
N SER A 275 -3.42 9.82 -3.75
CA SER A 275 -4.49 9.34 -4.63
C SER A 275 -5.69 8.84 -3.84
N GLY A 276 -6.88 9.26 -4.27
CA GLY A 276 -8.16 8.98 -3.63
C GLY A 276 -9.32 8.89 -4.60
N ASN A 277 -10.51 8.55 -4.08
CA ASN A 277 -11.71 8.42 -4.92
C ASN A 277 -12.14 9.77 -5.50
N ASN A 278 -12.00 10.86 -4.75
CA ASN A 278 -12.54 12.17 -5.15
C ASN A 278 -11.47 13.07 -5.79
N ALA A 279 -10.20 12.86 -5.43
CA ALA A 279 -9.09 13.69 -5.86
C ALA A 279 -7.79 12.91 -5.98
N HIS A 280 -6.94 13.35 -6.91
CA HIS A 280 -5.56 12.94 -7.06
C HIS A 280 -4.68 14.19 -6.99
N ALA A 281 -3.97 14.39 -5.88
CA ALA A 281 -3.13 15.56 -5.67
C ALA A 281 -1.66 15.23 -5.88
N TYR A 282 -0.95 16.00 -6.71
CA TYR A 282 0.45 15.77 -7.02
C TYR A 282 1.20 17.03 -7.44
N LEU A 283 2.54 17.00 -7.36
CA LEU A 283 3.38 18.04 -7.98
C LEU A 283 3.44 17.86 -9.50
N ASP A 284 3.33 18.96 -10.25
CA ASP A 284 3.54 19.02 -11.70
C ASP A 284 4.46 20.20 -12.07
N ARG A 285 5.71 20.15 -11.60
CA ARG A 285 6.63 21.30 -11.79
C ARG A 285 7.20 21.41 -13.20
N ASN A 286 7.18 20.33 -13.98
CA ASN A 286 7.63 20.31 -15.36
C ASN A 286 6.50 20.58 -16.37
N ALA A 287 5.27 20.78 -15.88
CA ALA A 287 4.08 21.10 -16.67
C ALA A 287 3.74 20.03 -17.72
N ASP A 288 3.99 18.76 -17.41
CA ASP A 288 3.70 17.64 -18.31
C ASP A 288 2.37 16.93 -17.98
N ASN A 289 1.63 17.45 -16.98
CA ASN A 289 0.39 16.89 -16.43
C ASN A 289 0.57 15.46 -15.92
N LYS A 290 1.75 15.16 -15.36
CA LYS A 290 2.02 13.88 -14.69
C LYS A 290 2.61 14.13 -13.31
N PRO A 291 2.39 13.21 -12.36
CA PRO A 291 3.00 13.32 -11.04
C PRO A 291 4.53 13.30 -11.10
N ASP A 292 5.16 14.29 -10.48
CA ASP A 292 6.58 14.24 -10.17
C ASP A 292 6.89 13.09 -9.20
N SER A 293 8.08 12.47 -9.33
CA SER A 293 8.48 11.25 -8.59
C SER A 293 9.28 11.52 -7.31
N VAL A 294 9.24 12.75 -6.78
CA VAL A 294 10.17 13.27 -5.75
C VAL A 294 9.66 13.19 -4.31
N GLY A 295 8.76 12.24 -3.99
CA GLY A 295 8.12 12.13 -2.67
C GLY A 295 8.64 11.01 -1.78
N ASP A 296 8.50 11.22 -0.47
CA ASP A 296 8.66 10.16 0.54
C ASP A 296 7.41 9.27 0.56
N ARG A 297 7.59 8.02 0.99
CA ARG A 297 6.49 7.07 1.14
C ARG A 297 5.77 7.25 2.47
N ILE A 298 4.44 7.37 2.45
CA ILE A 298 3.56 7.44 3.62
C ILE A 298 2.66 6.21 3.62
N SER A 299 2.77 5.34 4.63
CA SER A 299 2.00 4.08 4.71
C SER A 299 1.02 4.00 5.88
N ASN A 300 1.01 5.00 6.75
CA ASN A 300 0.21 5.05 7.97
C ASN A 300 -0.97 6.04 7.90
N GLY A 301 -1.16 6.73 6.77
CA GLY A 301 -2.20 7.75 6.60
C GLY A 301 -1.90 9.08 7.30
N GLU A 302 -0.67 9.29 7.81
CA GLU A 302 -0.30 10.51 8.52
C GLU A 302 0.37 11.53 7.59
N PHE A 303 -0.41 12.48 7.10
CA PHE A 303 0.05 13.61 6.29
C PHE A 303 0.30 14.82 7.20
N LEU A 304 1.38 14.74 7.96
CA LEU A 304 1.68 15.66 9.06
C LEU A 304 2.88 16.57 8.80
N SER A 305 3.19 16.87 7.54
CA SER A 305 4.32 17.75 7.23
C SER A 305 4.18 19.12 7.87
N ILE A 306 5.29 19.66 8.40
CA ILE A 306 5.35 20.95 9.08
C ILE A 306 5.97 21.96 8.13
N ALA A 307 5.30 23.10 7.93
CA ALA A 307 5.78 24.15 7.05
C ALA A 307 6.99 24.86 7.63
N ASP A 308 7.97 25.15 6.78
CA ASP A 308 9.06 26.06 7.08
C ASP A 308 8.88 27.33 6.27
N LEU A 309 8.17 28.29 6.87
CA LEU A 309 7.84 29.58 6.26
C LEU A 309 9.05 30.52 6.11
N ALA A 310 10.23 30.15 6.66
CA ALA A 310 11.46 30.90 6.47
C ALA A 310 12.22 30.48 5.19
N THR A 311 11.79 29.40 4.53
CA THR A 311 12.40 28.90 3.30
C THR A 311 11.49 29.10 2.09
N THR A 312 12.03 28.89 0.89
CA THR A 312 11.23 29.03 -0.34
C THR A 312 10.12 27.98 -0.40
N PRO A 313 8.99 28.27 -1.06
CA PRO A 313 7.90 27.29 -1.21
C PRO A 313 8.33 26.02 -1.96
N THR A 314 9.37 26.09 -2.78
CA THR A 314 9.87 25.00 -3.61
C THR A 314 10.81 24.03 -2.89
N THR A 315 11.00 24.18 -1.57
CA THR A 315 11.70 23.16 -0.77
C THR A 315 10.84 21.92 -0.62
N ALA A 316 11.46 20.75 -0.50
CA ALA A 316 10.75 19.46 -0.36
C ALA A 316 9.74 19.48 0.81
N THR A 317 10.11 20.09 1.93
CA THR A 317 9.24 20.26 3.09
C THR A 317 7.97 21.04 2.74
N ASN A 318 8.10 22.22 2.11
CA ASN A 318 6.95 23.05 1.78
C ASN A 318 6.13 22.49 0.61
N GLN A 319 6.76 21.71 -0.27
CA GLN A 319 6.08 20.93 -1.31
C GLN A 319 5.17 19.85 -0.71
N ASN A 320 5.68 19.09 0.27
CA ASN A 320 4.87 18.11 1.00
C ASN A 320 3.64 18.79 1.63
N VAL A 321 3.84 19.93 2.31
CA VAL A 321 2.75 20.69 2.93
C VAL A 321 1.72 21.15 1.90
N ALA A 322 2.17 21.69 0.75
CA ALA A 322 1.30 22.16 -0.31
C ALA A 322 0.40 21.05 -0.85
N ILE A 323 0.97 19.87 -1.18
CA ILE A 323 0.20 18.74 -1.72
C ILE A 323 -0.74 18.14 -0.68
N GLN A 324 -0.31 18.02 0.58
CA GLN A 324 -1.16 17.48 1.65
C GLN A 324 -2.37 18.39 1.94
N ASN A 325 -2.18 19.71 1.94
CA ASN A 325 -3.28 20.68 2.05
C ASN A 325 -4.20 20.61 0.83
N LEU A 326 -3.63 20.54 -0.38
CA LEU A 326 -4.40 20.49 -1.62
C LEU A 326 -5.29 19.24 -1.67
N PHE A 327 -4.76 18.07 -1.27
CA PHE A 327 -5.53 16.84 -1.17
C PHE A 327 -6.68 16.97 -0.16
N TYR A 328 -6.38 17.47 1.04
CA TYR A 328 -7.37 17.67 2.10
C TYR A 328 -8.52 18.57 1.62
N PHE A 329 -8.21 19.75 1.09
CA PHE A 329 -9.24 20.72 0.71
C PHE A 329 -10.09 20.27 -0.48
N ASN A 330 -9.53 19.57 -1.47
CA ASN A 330 -10.34 19.02 -2.56
C ASN A 330 -11.36 18.00 -2.04
N ASN A 331 -10.96 17.11 -1.13
CA ASN A 331 -11.88 16.15 -0.53
C ASN A 331 -12.89 16.81 0.43
N PHE A 332 -12.46 17.80 1.21
CA PHE A 332 -13.36 18.57 2.06
C PHE A 332 -14.43 19.33 1.25
N ILE A 333 -14.03 19.93 0.13
CA ILE A 333 -14.95 20.60 -0.81
C ILE A 333 -15.89 19.58 -1.44
N HIS A 334 -15.38 18.43 -1.90
CA HIS A 334 -16.20 17.34 -2.41
C HIS A 334 -17.32 16.96 -1.43
N ASP A 335 -16.96 16.61 -0.19
CA ASP A 335 -17.93 16.18 0.82
C ASP A 335 -18.91 17.31 1.17
N THR A 336 -18.45 18.56 1.18
CA THR A 336 -19.32 19.72 1.42
C THR A 336 -20.32 19.90 0.29
N LEU A 337 -19.89 19.84 -0.98
CA LEU A 337 -20.76 19.97 -2.14
C LEU A 337 -21.75 18.80 -2.25
N TYR A 338 -21.32 17.58 -1.91
CA TYR A 338 -22.17 16.40 -1.87
C TYR A 338 -23.35 16.60 -0.91
N LYS A 339 -23.10 17.13 0.30
CA LYS A 339 -24.16 17.50 1.27
C LYS A 339 -25.16 18.52 0.72
N HIS A 340 -24.72 19.33 -0.24
CA HIS A 340 -25.55 20.34 -0.91
C HIS A 340 -26.15 19.84 -2.24
N GLY A 341 -26.05 18.54 -2.56
CA GLY A 341 -26.73 17.92 -3.68
C GLY A 341 -25.88 17.74 -4.94
N PHE A 342 -24.57 18.04 -4.89
CA PHE A 342 -23.65 17.67 -5.96
C PHE A 342 -23.22 16.20 -5.80
N THR A 343 -24.16 15.30 -6.11
CA THR A 343 -24.02 13.84 -6.03
C THR A 343 -23.59 13.22 -7.36
N GLU A 344 -23.41 11.91 -7.41
CA GLU A 344 -23.04 11.15 -8.62
C GLU A 344 -23.99 11.40 -9.79
N ALA A 345 -25.30 11.31 -9.56
CA ALA A 345 -26.29 11.59 -10.60
C ALA A 345 -26.31 13.06 -11.06
N ALA A 346 -25.70 13.98 -10.30
CA ALA A 346 -25.56 15.39 -10.62
C ALA A 346 -24.21 15.71 -11.28
N GLY A 347 -23.36 14.71 -11.56
CA GLY A 347 -22.07 14.86 -12.22
C GLY A 347 -20.97 15.33 -11.28
N ASN A 348 -20.92 14.81 -10.06
CA ASN A 348 -19.80 15.04 -9.14
C ASN A 348 -18.53 14.29 -9.58
N PHE A 349 -17.39 14.70 -9.03
CA PHE A 349 -16.07 14.24 -9.46
C PHE A 349 -15.59 13.07 -8.62
N GLN A 350 -15.55 11.87 -9.20
CA GLN A 350 -15.11 10.68 -8.47
C GLN A 350 -14.70 9.51 -9.37
N GLN A 351 -13.75 8.73 -8.88
CA GLN A 351 -13.24 7.55 -9.56
C GLN A 351 -14.29 6.45 -9.68
N ASN A 352 -15.12 6.25 -8.65
CA ASN A 352 -16.15 5.22 -8.61
C ASN A 352 -17.45 5.77 -8.04
N ASN A 353 -18.55 5.60 -8.78
CA ASN A 353 -19.89 6.07 -8.41
C ASN A 353 -20.73 5.09 -7.61
N PHE A 354 -20.18 3.92 -7.27
CA PHE A 354 -20.86 2.89 -6.46
C PHE A 354 -22.24 2.49 -6.99
N GLY A 355 -22.48 2.67 -8.30
CA GLY A 355 -23.77 2.43 -8.94
C GLY A 355 -24.87 3.48 -8.68
N ARG A 356 -24.52 4.68 -8.22
CA ARG A 356 -25.46 5.75 -7.84
C ARG A 356 -25.86 6.72 -8.96
N GLY A 357 -25.35 6.54 -10.17
CA GLY A 357 -25.62 7.39 -11.34
C GLY A 357 -24.39 8.15 -11.81
N GLY A 358 -24.57 9.05 -12.80
CA GLY A 358 -23.47 9.80 -13.42
C GLY A 358 -22.50 8.95 -14.24
N ARG A 359 -21.38 9.56 -14.63
CA ARG A 359 -20.21 8.86 -15.20
C ARG A 359 -19.08 8.90 -14.18
N ASP A 360 -18.36 7.80 -14.07
CA ASP A 360 -17.24 7.64 -13.13
C ASP A 360 -15.90 7.90 -13.83
N ASN A 361 -14.81 7.68 -13.10
CA ASN A 361 -13.42 7.87 -13.54
C ASN A 361 -13.00 9.34 -13.74
N ASP A 362 -13.57 10.25 -12.96
CA ASP A 362 -13.27 11.68 -13.05
C ASP A 362 -12.92 12.35 -11.71
N PRO A 363 -12.05 11.77 -10.85
CA PRO A 363 -11.54 12.51 -9.71
C PRO A 363 -10.84 13.79 -10.17
N VAL A 364 -10.83 14.82 -9.30
CA VAL A 364 -10.09 16.05 -9.56
C VAL A 364 -8.59 15.78 -9.55
N ASN A 365 -7.91 16.07 -10.66
CA ASN A 365 -6.46 16.14 -10.72
C ASN A 365 -6.02 17.49 -10.16
N ALA A 366 -5.43 17.48 -8.96
CA ALA A 366 -5.03 18.69 -8.24
C ALA A 366 -3.51 18.85 -8.29
N GLU A 367 -3.06 19.73 -9.18
CA GLU A 367 -1.66 19.95 -9.52
C GLU A 367 -1.08 21.10 -8.69
N GLY A 368 -0.17 20.75 -7.79
CA GLY A 368 0.54 21.71 -6.95
C GLY A 368 1.86 22.16 -7.58
N GLN A 369 2.17 23.44 -7.42
CA GLN A 369 3.34 24.08 -8.02
C GLN A 369 3.43 23.83 -9.53
N ASP A 370 2.27 23.89 -10.21
CA ASP A 370 2.18 23.71 -11.66
C ASP A 370 3.13 24.67 -12.39
N GLY A 371 3.99 24.09 -13.23
CA GLY A 371 5.06 24.79 -13.93
C GLY A 371 4.63 25.59 -15.16
N ALA A 372 3.36 25.56 -15.55
CA ALA A 372 2.86 26.27 -16.74
C ALA A 372 2.66 27.78 -16.50
N GLY A 373 2.76 28.24 -15.24
CA GLY A 373 2.63 29.64 -14.87
C GLY A 373 3.11 29.97 -13.46
N THR A 374 2.89 31.22 -13.05
CA THR A 374 3.12 31.73 -11.68
C THR A 374 1.97 32.65 -11.28
N ASP A 375 1.78 32.87 -9.98
CA ASP A 375 0.85 33.84 -9.41
C ASP A 375 -0.64 33.65 -9.79
N ASN A 376 -1.04 32.41 -10.10
CA ASN A 376 -2.40 32.11 -10.53
C ASN A 376 -2.83 30.69 -10.12
N ALA A 377 -4.14 30.46 -10.16
CA ALA A 377 -4.73 29.14 -10.13
C ALA A 377 -5.87 29.05 -11.16
N ASN A 378 -6.10 27.87 -11.73
CA ASN A 378 -7.19 27.65 -12.67
C ASN A 378 -7.82 26.26 -12.46
N PHE A 379 -9.07 26.12 -12.90
CA PHE A 379 -9.83 24.88 -12.80
C PHE A 379 -10.59 24.63 -14.11
N ALA A 380 -10.28 23.51 -14.77
CA ALA A 380 -10.98 23.08 -15.97
C ALA A 380 -12.04 22.02 -15.60
N THR A 381 -13.30 22.26 -15.97
CA THR A 381 -14.44 21.35 -15.78
C THR A 381 -14.90 20.76 -17.13
N PRO A 382 -14.31 19.64 -17.57
CA PRO A 382 -14.79 18.94 -18.77
C PRO A 382 -16.16 18.27 -18.51
N VAL A 383 -16.71 17.63 -19.54
CA VAL A 383 -17.96 16.85 -19.39
C VAL A 383 -17.76 15.68 -18.42
N ASP A 384 -18.83 15.31 -17.72
CA ASP A 384 -18.91 14.18 -16.78
C ASP A 384 -18.22 12.90 -17.31
N GLY A 385 -17.39 12.29 -16.46
CA GLY A 385 -16.52 11.16 -16.80
C GLY A 385 -15.15 11.52 -17.40
N LEU A 386 -14.76 12.80 -17.38
CA LEU A 386 -13.40 13.26 -17.66
C LEU A 386 -12.87 14.03 -16.46
N ASN A 387 -11.62 13.78 -16.06
CA ASN A 387 -11.01 14.42 -14.89
C ASN A 387 -10.99 15.95 -15.01
N PRO A 388 -11.58 16.68 -14.05
CA PRO A 388 -11.28 18.08 -13.87
C PRO A 388 -9.82 18.27 -13.49
N VAL A 389 -9.22 19.38 -13.93
CA VAL A 389 -7.83 19.70 -13.61
C VAL A 389 -7.78 21.04 -12.88
N CYS A 390 -7.30 21.00 -11.64
CA CYS A 390 -7.02 22.16 -10.81
C CYS A 390 -5.51 22.41 -10.81
N LYS A 391 -5.06 23.54 -11.35
CA LYS A 391 -3.65 23.93 -11.39
C LYS A 391 -3.39 25.07 -10.41
N CYS A 392 -2.50 24.85 -9.45
CA CYS A 392 -2.07 25.87 -8.49
C CYS A 392 -0.58 26.17 -8.70
N SER A 393 -0.26 27.34 -9.26
CA SER A 393 1.11 27.78 -9.47
C SER A 393 1.69 28.50 -8.25
N CYS A 394 3.02 28.55 -8.14
CA CYS A 394 3.69 29.30 -7.07
C CYS A 394 3.41 30.82 -7.21
N GLY A 395 3.02 31.44 -6.09
CA GLY A 395 2.98 32.91 -5.94
C GLY A 395 4.38 33.53 -5.76
N PRO A 396 4.50 34.87 -5.76
CA PRO A 396 5.79 35.49 -5.56
C PRO A 396 6.18 35.32 -4.09
N ALA A 397 7.42 34.90 -3.83
CA ALA A 397 7.94 34.81 -2.47
C ALA A 397 7.93 36.23 -1.85
N ARG A 398 6.94 36.52 -1.01
CA ARG A 398 7.02 37.69 -0.12
C ARG A 398 8.04 37.36 0.96
N VAL A 399 9.32 37.57 0.64
CA VAL A 399 10.35 37.74 1.65
C VAL A 399 9.99 39.04 2.39
N THR A 400 9.23 38.93 3.49
CA THR A 400 9.13 40.02 4.45
C THR A 400 10.45 40.12 5.20
N THR A 401 11.46 40.73 4.57
CA THR A 401 12.53 41.41 5.28
C THR A 401 11.90 42.61 5.98
N LYS A 402 11.44 42.42 7.22
CA LYS A 402 11.33 43.54 8.15
C LYS A 402 12.71 43.71 8.80
N LEU A 403 13.39 44.78 8.41
CA LEU A 403 14.44 45.43 9.21
C LEU A 403 13.83 45.99 10.50
#